data_AF-A0A7Z8HPS4-F1
#
_entry.id   AF-A0A7Z8HPS4-F1
#
_cell.length_a   1.000
_cell.length_b   1.000
_cell.length_c   1.000
_cell.angle_alpha   90.00
_cell.angle_beta   90.00
_cell.angle_gamma   90.00
#
_symmetry.space_group_name_H-M   'P 1'
#
loop_
_entity.id
_entity.type
_entity.pdbx_description
1 polymer ?
#
loop_
_entity_poly.entity_id
_entity_poly.type
_entity_poly.pdbx_seq_one_letter_code
_entity_poly.pdbx_strand_id
1 'polypeptide(L)'
;MKMNRKILFSISAISSVATVPLLAAKCGNTQGLDKVIKTLNLGEINVYEDLKLDTPGEKHILNALAKANDTKEVKIDLSQLEAKDIKSTGAVIEAKKDSKLYSGRIQVTFTSKKVKRVDISTVKKENLSGISNYTGVKEMATILRKELSLPNLSEKDITITLDSAATNDKEGKLIVISNPDSENIFGKLEIVLPKLAPLGNNVKLVSEYITKFKAQAKKMEDNLRNITKWEASEESKKQEFENLATKIKEVATKLKDKYTKTVEKLEQAIKGKNDIDNDEFNKLNVDISLVSVAYDSAVKPKVNGKVTTDYTKIMKDLKKVAKPKDGSKEAEISIDFSN
;
A
#
# COMPACT_ATOMS: atom_id res chain seq x y z
N MET A 1 65.81 -21.91 -36.76
CA MET A 1 65.07 -21.58 -35.52
C MET A 1 63.59 -21.43 -35.88
N LYS A 2 62.74 -22.27 -35.28
CA LYS A 2 61.26 -22.38 -35.35
C LYS A 2 60.58 -22.62 -36.72
N MET A 3 60.25 -23.90 -36.93
CA MET A 3 59.22 -24.41 -37.84
C MET A 3 57.87 -23.72 -37.60
N ASN A 4 57.11 -23.47 -38.66
CA ASN A 4 55.66 -23.64 -38.65
C ASN A 4 55.21 -24.24 -39.99
N ARG A 5 54.71 -25.47 -39.90
CA ARG A 5 54.26 -26.31 -41.02
C ARG A 5 52.94 -25.77 -41.58
N LYS A 6 52.87 -25.65 -42.91
CA LYS A 6 51.63 -25.58 -43.69
C LYS A 6 51.19 -27.00 -44.01
N ILE A 7 49.95 -27.36 -43.65
CA ILE A 7 49.20 -28.53 -44.17
C ILE A 7 47.74 -28.01 -44.29
N LEU A 8 47.15 -27.69 -45.45
CA LEU A 8 46.74 -28.41 -46.68
C LEU A 8 45.36 -29.11 -46.57
N PHE A 9 44.38 -28.58 -47.33
CA PHE A 9 43.11 -29.13 -47.90
C PHE A 9 42.12 -29.80 -46.92
N SER A 10 40.80 -29.73 -47.06
CA SER A 10 39.87 -29.44 -48.16
C SER A 10 38.50 -29.10 -47.52
N ILE A 11 37.54 -28.59 -48.29
CA ILE A 11 36.20 -29.20 -48.45
C ILE A 11 35.35 -28.29 -49.34
N SER A 12 34.79 -28.96 -50.33
CA SER A 12 33.86 -28.57 -51.38
C SER A 12 32.46 -28.19 -50.86
N ALA A 13 31.88 -27.20 -51.54
CA ALA A 13 30.49 -27.10 -52.00
C ALA A 13 29.29 -27.49 -51.09
N ILE A 14 28.48 -26.45 -50.83
CA ILE A 14 27.00 -26.36 -50.89
C ILE A 14 26.18 -27.19 -49.90
N SER A 15 25.52 -26.48 -48.97
CA SER A 15 24.10 -26.71 -48.69
C SER A 15 23.44 -25.40 -48.27
N SER A 16 22.45 -25.00 -49.06
CA SER A 16 21.47 -23.96 -48.79
C SER A 16 20.99 -23.95 -47.35
N VAL A 17 21.25 -22.86 -46.63
CA VAL A 17 20.38 -22.43 -45.55
C VAL A 17 19.61 -21.25 -46.11
N ALA A 18 18.30 -21.46 -46.25
CA ALA A 18 17.37 -20.45 -46.71
C ALA A 18 17.70 -19.11 -46.04
N THR A 19 17.84 -18.07 -46.86
CA THR A 19 17.60 -16.71 -46.42
C THR A 19 16.20 -16.69 -45.82
N VAL A 20 16.10 -16.91 -44.52
CA VAL A 20 14.98 -16.40 -43.76
C VAL A 20 15.08 -14.90 -44.03
N PRO A 21 14.13 -14.28 -44.73
CA PRO A 21 14.05 -12.84 -44.65
C PRO A 21 13.97 -12.61 -43.15
N LEU A 22 14.91 -11.84 -42.59
CA LEU A 22 14.61 -11.15 -41.36
C LEU A 22 13.37 -10.35 -41.73
N LEU A 23 12.20 -10.93 -41.49
CA LEU A 23 10.99 -10.20 -41.25
C LEU A 23 11.41 -9.33 -40.08
N ALA A 24 11.85 -8.12 -40.42
CA ALA A 24 11.58 -6.97 -39.61
C ALA A 24 10.10 -7.08 -39.31
N ALA A 25 9.79 -7.76 -38.20
CA ALA A 25 8.54 -7.59 -37.52
C ALA A 25 8.39 -6.08 -37.52
N LYS A 26 7.34 -5.62 -38.17
CA LYS A 26 6.95 -4.22 -38.23
C LYS A 26 6.63 -3.86 -36.79
N CYS A 27 7.68 -3.57 -36.02
CA CYS A 27 7.61 -3.24 -34.61
C CYS A 27 6.81 -1.95 -34.54
N GLY A 28 5.80 -1.94 -33.68
CA GLY A 28 4.80 -0.89 -33.58
C GLY A 28 5.43 0.50 -33.63
N ASN A 29 4.74 1.42 -34.31
CA ASN A 29 5.17 2.80 -34.52
C ASN A 29 5.54 3.47 -33.17
N THR A 30 6.80 3.39 -32.75
CA THR A 30 7.31 4.16 -31.60
C THR A 30 7.35 5.61 -32.00
N GLN A 31 6.88 6.50 -31.12
CA GLN A 31 6.89 7.93 -31.38
C GLN A 31 8.27 8.52 -31.07
N GLY A 32 8.78 9.39 -31.94
CA GLY A 32 10.00 10.15 -31.65
C GLY A 32 9.82 11.05 -30.44
N LEU A 33 10.79 11.08 -29.52
CA LEU A 33 10.71 11.93 -28.32
C LEU A 33 10.51 13.41 -28.64
N ASP A 34 11.09 13.92 -29.73
CA ASP A 34 10.90 15.27 -30.26
C ASP A 34 9.45 15.59 -30.63
N LYS A 35 8.65 14.56 -30.92
CA LYS A 35 7.23 14.71 -31.24
C LYS A 35 6.36 14.78 -29.99
N VAL A 36 6.76 14.11 -28.91
CA VAL A 36 6.01 14.01 -27.65
C VAL A 36 6.38 15.12 -26.68
N ILE A 37 7.67 15.42 -26.58
CA ILE A 37 8.22 16.36 -25.61
C ILE A 37 8.43 17.69 -26.31
N LYS A 38 7.66 18.70 -25.90
CA LYS A 38 7.70 20.05 -26.49
C LYS A 38 8.41 21.05 -25.60
N THR A 39 8.31 20.86 -24.29
CA THR A 39 8.99 21.69 -23.29
C THR A 39 10.33 21.06 -22.92
N LEU A 40 11.42 21.68 -23.37
CA LEU A 40 12.79 21.22 -23.10
C LEU A 40 13.43 21.90 -21.89
N ASN A 41 12.92 23.06 -21.47
CA ASN A 41 13.33 23.72 -20.24
C ASN A 41 12.47 23.20 -19.08
N LEU A 42 13.08 22.48 -18.15
CA LEU A 42 12.39 21.82 -17.05
C LEU A 42 12.24 22.71 -15.81
N GLY A 43 12.75 23.95 -15.89
CA GLY A 43 12.73 24.91 -14.78
C GLY A 43 13.77 24.57 -13.70
N GLU A 44 13.40 24.82 -12.44
CA GLU A 44 14.25 24.58 -11.28
C GLU A 44 14.06 23.15 -10.75
N ILE A 45 15.18 22.43 -10.54
CA ILE A 45 15.21 21.07 -10.00
C ILE A 45 16.03 21.05 -8.71
N ASN A 46 15.50 20.37 -7.69
CA ASN A 46 16.17 20.25 -6.39
C ASN A 46 17.39 19.31 -6.46
N VAL A 47 18.45 19.71 -5.78
CA VAL A 47 19.65 18.93 -5.48
C VAL A 47 19.76 18.87 -3.96
N TYR A 48 19.63 17.67 -3.40
CA TYR A 48 19.60 17.49 -1.96
C TYR A 48 21.01 17.46 -1.37
N GLU A 49 21.27 18.38 -0.43
CA GLU A 49 22.60 18.58 0.14
C GLU A 49 23.12 17.33 0.88
N ASP A 50 22.23 16.55 1.50
CA ASP A 50 22.58 15.34 2.25
C ASP A 50 23.18 14.23 1.38
N LEU A 51 22.86 14.23 0.08
CA LEU A 51 23.42 13.28 -0.88
C LEU A 51 24.84 13.63 -1.32
N LYS A 52 25.34 14.85 -0.99
CA LYS A 52 26.64 15.37 -1.42
C LYS A 52 26.86 15.28 -2.94
N LEU A 53 25.79 15.43 -3.70
CA LEU A 53 25.80 15.45 -5.16
C LEU A 53 25.76 16.89 -5.67
N ASP A 54 26.40 17.16 -6.81
CA ASP A 54 26.38 18.46 -7.48
C ASP A 54 25.38 18.55 -8.63
N THR A 55 24.72 17.44 -8.94
CA THR A 55 23.70 17.36 -9.99
C THR A 55 22.42 16.72 -9.46
N PRO A 56 21.26 17.03 -10.07
CA PRO A 56 20.01 16.34 -9.74
C PRO A 56 20.11 14.84 -10.08
N GLY A 57 19.38 14.01 -9.32
CA GLY A 57 19.22 12.60 -9.67
C GLY A 57 18.32 12.42 -10.89
N GLU A 58 18.58 11.37 -11.68
CA GLU A 58 17.82 11.01 -12.88
C GLU A 58 16.30 11.08 -12.68
N LYS A 59 15.80 10.48 -11.60
CA LYS A 59 14.36 10.47 -11.30
C LYS A 59 13.76 11.87 -11.15
N HIS A 60 14.48 12.81 -10.53
CA HIS A 60 14.01 14.19 -10.38
C HIS A 60 13.93 14.89 -11.73
N ILE A 61 14.88 14.61 -12.62
CA ILE A 61 14.89 15.12 -14.00
C ILE A 61 13.71 14.56 -14.79
N LEU A 62 13.49 13.24 -14.74
CA LEU A 62 12.37 12.60 -15.43
C LEU A 62 11.01 13.06 -14.90
N ASN A 63 10.88 13.25 -13.58
CA ASN A 63 9.65 13.81 -12.99
C ASN A 63 9.42 15.26 -13.43
N ALA A 64 10.47 16.09 -13.48
CA ALA A 64 10.38 17.46 -13.97
C ALA A 64 10.00 17.50 -15.46
N LEU A 65 10.53 16.58 -16.27
CA LEU A 65 10.17 16.39 -17.67
C LEU A 65 8.69 16.08 -17.84
N ALA A 66 8.17 15.09 -17.10
CA ALA A 66 6.76 14.74 -17.12
C ALA A 66 5.90 15.95 -16.72
N LYS A 67 6.25 16.65 -15.65
CA LYS A 67 5.49 17.82 -15.16
C LYS A 67 5.49 18.98 -16.17
N ALA A 68 6.63 19.27 -16.79
CA ALA A 68 6.76 20.36 -17.78
C ALA A 68 6.00 20.08 -19.10
N ASN A 69 5.63 18.83 -19.34
CA ASN A 69 4.93 18.37 -20.53
C ASN A 69 3.58 17.69 -20.20
N ASP A 70 3.09 17.80 -18.95
CA ASP A 70 1.83 17.19 -18.53
C ASP A 70 0.67 17.96 -19.16
N THR A 71 -0.03 17.31 -20.07
CA THR A 71 -1.21 17.88 -20.75
C THR A 71 -2.36 16.89 -20.68
N LYS A 72 -3.58 17.36 -20.94
CA LYS A 72 -4.76 16.48 -20.98
C LYS A 72 -4.63 15.35 -22.03
N GLU A 73 -3.80 15.56 -23.05
CA GLU A 73 -3.68 14.69 -24.21
C GLU A 73 -2.39 13.84 -24.20
N VAL A 74 -1.36 14.29 -23.48
CA VAL A 74 -0.05 13.63 -23.43
C VAL A 74 0.34 13.36 -21.98
N LYS A 75 0.44 12.07 -21.65
CA LYS A 75 1.08 11.59 -20.43
C LYS A 75 2.33 10.81 -20.80
N ILE A 76 3.47 11.29 -20.33
CA ILE A 76 4.77 10.66 -20.61
C ILE A 76 4.94 9.45 -19.70
N ASP A 77 5.18 8.28 -20.29
CA ASP A 77 5.53 7.07 -19.54
C ASP A 77 7.03 7.05 -19.22
N LEU A 78 7.37 7.53 -18.03
CA LEU A 78 8.76 7.61 -17.55
C LEU A 78 9.44 6.23 -17.44
N SER A 79 8.69 5.13 -17.36
CA SER A 79 9.28 3.79 -17.28
C SER A 79 10.07 3.41 -18.54
N GLN A 80 9.76 4.05 -19.67
CA GLN A 80 10.35 3.83 -20.98
C GLN A 80 11.53 4.77 -21.27
N LEU A 81 11.88 5.67 -20.34
CA LEU A 81 12.90 6.70 -20.52
C LEU A 81 14.04 6.53 -19.53
N GLU A 82 15.20 7.03 -19.91
CA GLU A 82 16.37 7.17 -19.04
C GLU A 82 17.02 8.55 -19.24
N ALA A 83 17.65 9.09 -18.19
CA ALA A 83 18.43 10.32 -18.27
C ALA A 83 19.95 10.01 -18.22
N LYS A 84 20.67 10.48 -19.23
CA LYS A 84 22.12 10.34 -19.39
C LYS A 84 22.79 11.70 -19.46
N ASP A 85 24.13 11.69 -19.37
CA ASP A 85 24.97 12.90 -19.47
C ASP A 85 24.48 14.04 -18.57
N ILE A 86 24.07 13.69 -17.34
CA ILE A 86 23.49 14.61 -16.37
C ILE A 86 24.56 15.61 -15.92
N LYS A 87 24.24 16.90 -16.08
CA LYS A 87 25.06 18.05 -15.68
C LYS A 87 24.24 18.94 -14.73
N SER A 88 24.88 19.95 -14.16
CA SER A 88 24.23 20.90 -13.25
C SER A 88 23.15 21.76 -13.92
N THR A 89 23.16 21.87 -15.25
CA THR A 89 22.25 22.73 -16.02
C THR A 89 21.48 22.03 -17.14
N GLY A 90 21.61 20.70 -17.25
CA GLY A 90 20.94 19.95 -18.32
C GLY A 90 21.26 18.45 -18.30
N ALA A 91 20.55 17.71 -19.13
CA ALA A 91 20.73 16.27 -19.32
C ALA A 91 20.29 15.85 -20.72
N VAL A 92 20.65 14.63 -21.12
CA VAL A 92 20.11 13.97 -22.31
C VAL A 92 19.03 12.98 -21.86
N ILE A 93 17.82 13.09 -22.39
CA ILE A 93 16.76 12.11 -22.17
C ILE A 93 16.72 11.19 -23.38
N GLU A 94 16.80 9.89 -23.15
CA GLU A 94 16.81 8.87 -24.19
C GLU A 94 15.71 7.84 -23.94
N ALA A 95 15.09 7.36 -25.02
CA ALA A 95 14.20 6.21 -24.94
C ALA A 95 15.03 4.96 -24.65
N LYS A 96 14.62 4.16 -23.65
CA LYS A 96 15.31 2.90 -23.34
C LYS A 96 15.36 1.99 -24.56
N LYS A 97 16.38 1.16 -24.64
CA LYS A 97 16.59 0.26 -25.79
C LYS A 97 15.41 -0.68 -26.05
N ASP A 98 14.70 -1.08 -25.01
CA ASP A 98 13.52 -1.95 -25.04
C ASP A 98 12.20 -1.16 -24.99
N SER A 99 12.25 0.17 -25.14
CA SER A 99 11.08 1.03 -25.16
C SER A 99 10.11 0.62 -26.27
N LYS A 100 8.85 0.42 -25.89
CA LYS A 100 7.77 0.10 -26.83
C LYS A 100 6.99 1.32 -27.30
N LEU A 101 7.19 2.47 -26.63
CA LEU A 101 6.40 3.68 -26.85
C LEU A 101 7.19 4.77 -27.55
N TYR A 102 8.47 4.91 -27.19
CA TYR A 102 9.30 6.03 -27.62
C TYR A 102 10.57 5.59 -28.33
N SER A 103 11.10 6.47 -29.17
CA SER A 103 12.39 6.32 -29.84
C SER A 103 13.16 7.65 -29.88
N GLY A 104 14.48 7.56 -30.00
CA GLY A 104 15.36 8.72 -30.10
C GLY A 104 15.77 9.31 -28.74
N ARG A 105 16.37 10.50 -28.81
CA ARG A 105 16.89 11.24 -27.66
C ARG A 105 16.67 12.73 -27.84
N ILE A 106 16.59 13.45 -26.73
CA ILE A 106 16.46 14.91 -26.68
C ILE A 106 17.40 15.48 -25.62
N GLN A 107 17.78 16.75 -25.78
CA GLN A 107 18.51 17.49 -24.76
C GLN A 107 17.55 18.41 -24.01
N VAL A 108 17.65 18.41 -22.69
CA VAL A 108 16.85 19.25 -21.79
C VAL A 108 17.74 20.16 -20.98
N THR A 109 17.20 21.31 -20.59
CA THR A 109 17.88 22.30 -19.76
C THR A 109 17.11 22.53 -18.46
N PHE A 110 17.82 22.88 -17.40
CA PHE A 110 17.25 23.21 -16.10
C PHE A 110 18.23 24.06 -15.29
N THR A 111 17.73 24.66 -14.21
CA THR A 111 18.57 25.19 -13.13
C THR A 111 18.52 24.24 -11.94
N SER A 112 19.61 24.17 -11.19
CA SER A 112 19.70 23.36 -9.97
C SER A 112 19.61 24.23 -8.73
N LYS A 113 18.81 23.82 -7.75
CA LYS A 113 18.72 24.47 -6.44
C LYS A 113 19.13 23.50 -5.34
N LYS A 114 20.09 23.92 -4.52
CA LYS A 114 20.47 23.15 -3.32
C LYS A 114 19.36 23.28 -2.27
N VAL A 115 18.88 22.15 -1.77
CA VAL A 115 17.82 22.07 -0.77
C VAL A 115 18.28 21.20 0.39
N LYS A 116 18.00 21.64 1.61
CA LYS A 116 18.21 20.88 2.84
C LYS A 116 16.97 20.07 3.17
N ARG A 117 17.16 18.76 3.34
CA ARG A 117 16.19 17.87 3.98
C ARG A 117 16.51 17.74 5.45
N VAL A 118 15.52 17.34 6.24
CA VAL A 118 15.71 17.10 7.68
C VAL A 118 16.07 15.64 7.90
N ASP A 119 17.12 15.37 8.66
CA ASP A 119 17.47 14.01 9.06
C ASP A 119 16.49 13.53 10.14
N ILE A 120 15.72 12.47 9.87
CA ILE A 120 14.77 11.95 10.86
C ILE A 120 15.46 11.38 12.10
N SER A 121 16.77 11.09 12.05
CA SER A 121 17.53 10.64 13.21
C SER A 121 17.67 11.73 14.28
N THR A 122 17.46 13.01 13.93
CA THR A 122 17.54 14.13 14.89
C THR A 122 16.29 14.30 15.73
N VAL A 123 15.24 13.52 15.48
CA VAL A 123 14.02 13.52 16.28
C VAL A 123 14.34 13.12 17.71
N LYS A 124 13.93 13.95 18.66
CA LYS A 124 14.11 13.68 20.09
C LYS A 124 13.13 12.59 20.53
N LYS A 125 13.66 11.50 21.08
CA LYS A 125 12.87 10.32 21.45
C LYS A 125 11.85 10.64 22.54
N GLU A 126 12.15 11.57 23.42
CA GLU A 126 11.27 12.07 24.47
C GLU A 126 10.01 12.77 23.95
N ASN A 127 10.03 13.27 22.71
CA ASN A 127 8.88 13.93 22.08
C ASN A 127 7.92 12.93 21.42
N LEU A 128 8.32 11.66 21.34
CA LEU A 128 7.57 10.58 20.71
C LEU A 128 6.73 9.82 21.76
N SER A 129 5.65 10.44 22.23
CA SER A 129 4.70 9.79 23.15
C SER A 129 3.56 9.08 22.40
N GLY A 130 2.99 8.04 23.00
CA GLY A 130 1.84 7.30 22.46
C GLY A 130 2.18 6.26 21.37
N ILE A 131 3.46 6.01 21.10
CA ILE A 131 3.88 5.01 20.13
C ILE A 131 3.80 3.60 20.74
N SER A 132 3.28 2.65 19.98
CA SER A 132 3.10 1.26 20.39
C SER A 132 3.46 0.28 19.26
N ASN A 133 3.32 -1.02 19.54
CA ASN A 133 3.45 -2.09 18.54
C ASN A 133 2.54 -1.90 17.32
N TYR A 134 1.48 -1.11 17.44
CA TYR A 134 0.44 -0.93 16.42
C TYR A 134 0.49 0.43 15.72
N THR A 135 1.48 1.27 16.02
CA THR A 135 1.58 2.60 15.41
C THR A 135 1.72 2.50 13.90
N GLY A 136 0.73 3.02 13.19
CA GLY A 136 0.66 2.97 11.73
C GLY A 136 1.46 4.08 11.05
N VAL A 137 1.75 3.90 9.75
CA VAL A 137 2.50 4.87 8.93
C VAL A 137 1.89 6.27 8.95
N LYS A 138 0.55 6.36 8.84
CA LYS A 138 -0.17 7.64 8.85
C LYS A 138 -0.05 8.38 10.17
N GLU A 139 -0.12 7.65 11.28
CA GLU A 139 0.01 8.20 12.63
C GLU A 139 1.43 8.71 12.85
N MET A 140 2.44 7.90 12.53
CA MET A 140 3.84 8.31 12.60
C MET A 140 4.15 9.53 11.73
N ALA A 141 3.65 9.58 10.50
CA ALA A 141 3.82 10.74 9.63
C ALA A 141 3.21 12.01 10.25
N THR A 142 2.12 11.88 11.01
CA THR A 142 1.51 13.00 11.73
C THR A 142 2.37 13.45 12.92
N ILE A 143 2.95 12.50 13.66
CA ILE A 143 3.88 12.78 14.76
C ILE A 143 5.13 13.50 14.21
N LEU A 144 5.77 12.93 13.19
CA LEU A 144 6.98 13.52 12.56
C LEU A 144 6.69 14.87 11.92
N ARG A 145 5.53 15.07 11.29
CA ARG A 145 5.11 16.37 10.75
C ARG A 145 5.12 17.45 11.82
N LYS A 146 4.58 17.14 13.00
CA LYS A 146 4.52 18.08 14.13
C LYS A 146 5.90 18.31 14.71
N GLU A 147 6.63 17.24 14.98
CA GLU A 147 7.93 17.29 15.66
C GLU A 147 9.00 17.99 14.83
N LEU A 148 9.03 17.74 13.52
CA LEU A 148 9.98 18.37 12.60
C LEU A 148 9.48 19.70 12.03
N SER A 149 8.24 20.11 12.35
CA SER A 149 7.59 21.29 11.78
C SER A 149 7.55 21.28 10.23
N LEU A 150 7.26 20.12 9.64
CA LEU A 150 7.26 19.90 8.19
C LEU A 150 5.84 19.68 7.65
N PRO A 151 5.04 20.73 7.37
CA PRO A 151 3.60 20.60 7.08
C PRO A 151 3.28 19.69 5.88
N ASN A 152 4.21 19.55 4.93
CA ASN A 152 4.06 18.74 3.72
C ASN A 152 4.51 17.28 3.89
N LEU A 153 5.06 16.90 5.04
CA LEU A 153 5.45 15.51 5.31
C LEU A 153 4.21 14.62 5.38
N SER A 154 4.27 13.46 4.72
CA SER A 154 3.14 12.54 4.53
C SER A 154 3.53 11.08 4.73
N GLU A 155 2.55 10.19 4.69
CA GLU A 155 2.78 8.74 4.73
C GLU A 155 3.59 8.21 3.54
N LYS A 156 3.70 8.96 2.44
CA LYS A 156 4.54 8.59 1.29
C LYS A 156 6.02 8.87 1.51
N ASP A 157 6.37 9.64 2.53
CA ASP A 157 7.75 10.03 2.82
C ASP A 157 8.48 9.02 3.71
N ILE A 158 7.76 8.07 4.31
CA ILE A 158 8.32 7.12 5.27
C ILE A 158 7.84 5.69 5.05
N THR A 159 8.63 4.75 5.54
CA THR A 159 8.26 3.36 5.79
C THR A 159 8.49 3.04 7.26
N ILE A 160 7.65 2.17 7.83
CA ILE A 160 7.79 1.70 9.20
C ILE A 160 7.91 0.20 9.21
N THR A 161 8.78 -0.31 10.07
CA THR A 161 8.96 -1.74 10.33
C THR A 161 8.99 -1.97 11.83
N LEU A 162 8.21 -2.95 12.29
CA LEU A 162 8.34 -3.46 13.66
C LEU A 162 9.48 -4.47 13.66
N ASP A 163 10.63 -4.07 14.22
CA ASP A 163 11.82 -4.90 14.33
C ASP A 163 11.65 -5.93 15.46
N SER A 164 11.09 -5.51 16.58
CA SER A 164 10.63 -6.39 17.65
C SER A 164 9.42 -5.81 18.36
N ALA A 165 8.46 -6.66 18.71
CA ALA A 165 7.30 -6.25 19.50
C ALA A 165 7.71 -6.02 20.96
N ALA A 166 7.23 -4.94 21.56
CA ALA A 166 7.30 -4.78 23.01
C ALA A 166 6.42 -5.82 23.68
N THR A 167 6.95 -6.40 24.74
CA THR A 167 6.27 -7.34 25.63
C THR A 167 6.35 -6.81 27.07
N ASN A 168 5.75 -7.51 28.02
CA ASN A 168 5.90 -7.22 29.45
C ASN A 168 7.35 -7.31 29.98
N ASP A 169 8.16 -8.20 29.40
CA ASP A 169 9.50 -8.56 29.88
C ASP A 169 10.59 -7.87 29.07
N LYS A 170 10.28 -7.46 27.82
CA LYS A 170 11.23 -6.89 26.87
C LYS A 170 10.67 -5.65 26.19
N GLU A 171 11.53 -4.67 26.01
CA GLU A 171 11.23 -3.52 25.17
C GLU A 171 11.11 -3.97 23.70
N GLY A 172 10.28 -3.25 22.96
CA GLY A 172 10.19 -3.43 21.51
C GLY A 172 11.05 -2.45 20.77
N LYS A 173 11.09 -2.59 19.45
CA LYS A 173 11.80 -1.68 18.56
C LYS A 173 11.00 -1.44 17.29
N LEU A 174 10.73 -0.18 17.02
CA LEU A 174 10.13 0.30 15.79
C LEU A 174 11.19 1.06 14.98
N ILE A 175 11.28 0.75 13.70
CA ILE A 175 12.22 1.38 12.76
C ILE A 175 11.40 2.21 11.78
N VAL A 176 11.72 3.50 11.69
CA VAL A 176 11.16 4.41 10.68
C VAL A 176 12.28 4.79 9.72
N ILE A 177 12.04 4.62 8.42
CA ILE A 177 13.01 4.92 7.36
C ILE A 177 12.38 5.94 6.42
N SER A 178 13.12 6.98 6.08
CA SER A 178 12.71 7.90 5.03
C SER A 178 12.75 7.21 3.67
N ASN A 179 11.70 7.38 2.88
CA ASN A 179 11.67 6.87 1.53
C ASN A 179 12.69 7.63 0.65
N PRO A 180 13.40 6.95 -0.28
CA PRO A 180 14.44 7.58 -1.09
C PRO A 180 13.96 8.82 -1.88
N ASP A 181 12.67 8.85 -2.22
CA ASP A 181 12.02 9.90 -2.99
C ASP A 181 11.47 11.05 -2.14
N SER A 182 11.65 11.02 -0.82
CA SER A 182 11.14 12.09 0.03
C SER A 182 11.87 13.40 -0.27
N GLU A 183 11.11 14.45 -0.54
CA GLU A 183 11.66 15.79 -0.75
C GLU A 183 11.93 16.53 0.56
N ASN A 184 11.44 16.00 1.70
CA ASN A 184 11.40 16.71 2.97
C ASN A 184 12.41 16.17 4.00
N ILE A 185 12.63 14.85 3.98
CA ILE A 185 13.40 14.15 5.01
C ILE A 185 14.36 13.12 4.41
N PHE A 186 15.32 12.68 5.23
CA PHE A 186 16.19 11.54 4.94
C PHE A 186 16.55 10.79 6.23
N GLY A 187 17.19 9.63 6.10
CA GLY A 187 17.75 8.91 7.25
C GLY A 187 16.84 7.83 7.85
N LYS A 188 17.22 7.38 9.06
CA LYS A 188 16.58 6.30 9.82
C LYS A 188 16.40 6.74 11.27
N LEU A 189 15.22 6.49 11.83
CA LEU A 189 14.88 6.71 13.23
C LEU A 189 14.56 5.38 13.90
N GLU A 190 15.25 5.08 15.00
CA GLU A 190 15.01 3.90 15.82
C GLU A 190 14.32 4.29 17.12
N ILE A 191 13.14 3.73 17.34
CA ILE A 191 12.28 4.02 18.47
C ILE A 191 12.23 2.78 19.36
N VAL A 192 12.63 2.95 20.61
CA VAL A 192 12.45 1.92 21.63
C VAL A 192 11.02 2.00 22.12
N LEU A 193 10.29 0.90 22.03
CA LEU A 193 8.94 0.79 22.55
C LEU A 193 9.04 0.33 24.00
N PRO A 194 8.44 1.05 24.96
CA PRO A 194 8.49 0.67 26.36
C PRO A 194 7.86 -0.71 26.56
N LYS A 195 8.32 -1.43 27.58
CA LYS A 195 7.69 -2.68 28.01
C LYS A 195 6.20 -2.45 28.24
N LEU A 196 5.39 -3.42 27.84
CA LEU A 196 3.98 -3.40 28.18
C LEU A 196 3.84 -3.54 29.70
N ALA A 197 2.91 -2.79 30.29
CA ALA A 197 2.58 -3.04 31.69
C ALA A 197 2.13 -4.50 31.84
N PRO A 198 2.59 -5.25 32.87
CA PRO A 198 2.06 -6.56 33.15
C PRO A 198 0.56 -6.42 33.38
N LEU A 199 -0.21 -7.04 32.49
CA LEU A 199 -1.65 -7.08 32.61
C LEU A 199 -1.99 -8.13 33.68
N GLY A 200 -2.81 -7.76 34.66
CA GLY A 200 -3.30 -8.71 35.66
C GLY A 200 -4.25 -9.73 35.02
N ASN A 201 -4.02 -11.02 35.30
CA ASN A 201 -4.78 -12.19 34.81
C ASN A 201 -5.10 -12.12 33.30
N ASN A 202 -4.15 -12.56 32.47
CA ASN A 202 -4.27 -12.55 31.02
C ASN A 202 -5.41 -13.46 30.52
N VAL A 203 -5.70 -14.56 31.24
CA VAL A 203 -6.84 -15.43 30.94
C VAL A 203 -8.16 -14.67 31.04
N LYS A 204 -8.31 -13.80 32.04
CA LYS A 204 -9.50 -12.96 32.18
C LYS A 204 -9.67 -12.02 30.98
N LEU A 205 -8.59 -11.36 30.55
CA LEU A 205 -8.63 -10.46 29.39
C LEU A 205 -8.98 -11.21 28.10
N VAL A 206 -8.37 -12.36 27.84
CA VAL A 206 -8.72 -13.20 26.68
C VAL A 206 -10.19 -13.63 26.75
N SER A 207 -10.70 -13.95 27.94
CA SER A 207 -12.11 -14.31 28.16
C SER A 207 -13.08 -13.17 27.83
N GLU A 208 -12.71 -11.92 28.12
CA GLU A 208 -13.48 -10.74 27.73
C GLU A 208 -13.55 -10.59 26.20
N TYR A 209 -12.44 -10.82 25.49
CA TYR A 209 -12.42 -10.82 24.02
C TYR A 209 -13.24 -11.96 23.43
N ILE A 210 -13.16 -13.18 23.98
CA ILE A 210 -14.00 -14.31 23.57
C ILE A 210 -15.48 -13.93 23.67
N THR A 211 -15.88 -13.30 24.77
CA THR A 211 -17.27 -12.88 25.00
C THR A 211 -17.71 -11.85 23.97
N LYS A 212 -16.88 -10.83 23.71
CA LYS A 212 -17.15 -9.80 22.68
C LYS A 212 -17.27 -10.42 21.28
N PHE A 213 -16.34 -11.28 20.89
CA PHE A 213 -16.34 -11.88 19.55
C PHE A 213 -17.49 -12.87 19.35
N LYS A 214 -17.92 -13.61 20.39
CA LYS A 214 -19.15 -14.41 20.32
C LYS A 214 -20.39 -13.54 20.08
N ALA A 215 -20.50 -12.40 20.76
CA ALA A 215 -21.61 -11.47 20.55
C ALA A 215 -21.61 -10.91 19.12
N GLN A 216 -20.43 -10.55 18.59
CA GLN A 216 -20.30 -10.07 17.21
C GLN A 216 -20.58 -11.16 16.16
N ALA A 217 -20.12 -12.39 16.37
CA ALA A 217 -20.45 -13.52 15.49
C ALA A 217 -21.96 -13.77 15.43
N LYS A 218 -22.63 -13.72 16.60
CA LYS A 218 -24.10 -13.83 16.69
C LYS A 218 -24.79 -12.70 15.92
N LYS A 219 -24.30 -11.47 16.04
CA LYS A 219 -24.82 -10.31 15.30
C LYS A 219 -24.72 -10.52 13.78
N MET A 220 -23.60 -11.06 13.29
CA MET A 220 -23.45 -11.38 11.86
C MET A 220 -24.38 -12.51 11.40
N GLU A 221 -24.61 -13.51 12.25
CA GLU A 221 -25.61 -14.55 12.00
C GLU A 221 -27.04 -14.00 11.97
N ASP A 222 -27.36 -13.08 12.87
CA ASP A 222 -28.64 -12.39 12.88
C ASP A 222 -28.82 -11.55 11.60
N ASN A 223 -27.78 -10.84 11.12
CA ASN A 223 -27.82 -10.14 9.83
C ASN A 223 -28.11 -11.08 8.66
N LEU A 224 -27.45 -12.24 8.61
CA LEU A 224 -27.66 -13.27 7.58
C LEU A 224 -29.09 -13.81 7.59
N ARG A 225 -29.66 -14.04 8.77
CA ARG A 225 -31.06 -14.46 8.92
C ARG A 225 -32.01 -13.33 8.51
N ASN A 226 -31.75 -12.13 9.00
CA ASN A 226 -32.64 -10.98 8.84
C ASN A 226 -32.75 -10.54 7.39
N ILE A 227 -31.67 -10.53 6.60
CA ILE A 227 -31.73 -10.10 5.19
C ILE A 227 -32.66 -10.98 4.34
N THR A 228 -32.93 -12.23 4.76
CA THR A 228 -33.89 -13.11 4.06
C THR A 228 -35.36 -12.71 4.28
N LYS A 229 -35.61 -11.87 5.29
CA LYS A 229 -36.93 -11.30 5.64
C LYS A 229 -37.19 -9.94 4.98
N TRP A 230 -36.26 -9.48 4.14
CA TRP A 230 -36.44 -8.31 3.30
C TRP A 230 -36.77 -8.74 1.87
N GLU A 231 -37.49 -7.89 1.16
CA GLU A 231 -37.77 -8.01 -0.27
C GLU A 231 -37.71 -6.64 -0.95
N ALA A 232 -37.59 -6.63 -2.28
CA ALA A 232 -37.61 -5.39 -3.03
C ALA A 232 -38.91 -4.61 -2.78
N SER A 233 -38.82 -3.29 -2.64
CA SER A 233 -40.01 -2.47 -2.39
C SER A 233 -40.98 -2.43 -3.57
N GLU A 234 -40.46 -2.64 -4.78
CA GLU A 234 -41.14 -2.59 -6.07
C GLU A 234 -40.30 -3.34 -7.12
N GLU A 235 -40.93 -3.81 -8.22
CA GLU A 235 -40.26 -4.64 -9.23
C GLU A 235 -39.06 -3.93 -9.88
N SER A 236 -39.14 -2.61 -10.06
CA SER A 236 -38.07 -1.78 -10.63
C SER A 236 -36.78 -1.79 -9.81
N LYS A 237 -36.85 -2.09 -8.50
CA LYS A 237 -35.70 -2.11 -7.57
C LYS A 237 -35.17 -3.50 -7.27
N LYS A 238 -35.75 -4.54 -7.89
CA LYS A 238 -35.40 -5.94 -7.62
C LYS A 238 -33.90 -6.24 -7.79
N GLN A 239 -33.32 -5.82 -8.92
CA GLN A 239 -31.90 -6.02 -9.17
C GLN A 239 -31.00 -5.28 -8.17
N GLU A 240 -31.37 -4.05 -7.78
CA GLU A 240 -30.61 -3.26 -6.82
C GLU A 240 -30.66 -3.89 -5.43
N PHE A 241 -31.83 -4.36 -5.00
CA PHE A 241 -32.01 -5.12 -3.77
C PHE A 241 -31.19 -6.42 -3.78
N GLU A 242 -31.26 -7.22 -4.84
CA GLU A 242 -30.52 -8.49 -4.94
C GLU A 242 -29.00 -8.28 -4.84
N ASN A 243 -28.49 -7.24 -5.51
CA ASN A 243 -27.08 -6.85 -5.42
C ASN A 243 -26.68 -6.45 -4.00
N LEU A 244 -27.52 -5.64 -3.33
CA LEU A 244 -27.26 -5.19 -1.96
C LEU A 244 -27.33 -6.36 -0.96
N ALA A 245 -28.35 -7.21 -1.08
CA ALA A 245 -28.54 -8.38 -0.22
C ALA A 245 -27.39 -9.38 -0.37
N THR A 246 -26.89 -9.59 -1.59
CA THR A 246 -25.71 -10.43 -1.85
C THR A 246 -24.49 -9.90 -1.10
N LYS A 247 -24.20 -8.61 -1.25
CA LYS A 247 -23.08 -7.95 -0.56
C LYS A 247 -23.19 -8.01 0.97
N ILE A 248 -24.38 -7.78 1.52
CA ILE A 248 -24.64 -7.93 2.97
C ILE A 248 -24.30 -9.35 3.42
N LYS A 249 -24.74 -10.37 2.67
CA LYS A 249 -24.45 -11.78 2.99
C LYS A 249 -22.96 -12.10 2.92
N GLU A 250 -22.26 -11.60 1.91
CA GLU A 250 -20.81 -11.78 1.77
C GLU A 250 -20.05 -11.18 2.97
N VAL A 251 -20.33 -9.92 3.31
CA VAL A 251 -19.67 -9.24 4.44
C VAL A 251 -19.98 -9.93 5.75
N ALA A 252 -21.25 -10.24 6.02
CA ALA A 252 -21.66 -10.91 7.25
C ALA A 252 -21.04 -12.31 7.38
N THR A 253 -20.99 -13.09 6.29
CA THR A 253 -20.37 -14.42 6.28
C THR A 253 -18.87 -14.33 6.58
N LYS A 254 -18.16 -13.42 5.92
CA LYS A 254 -16.71 -13.22 6.13
C LYS A 254 -16.39 -12.84 7.58
N LEU A 255 -17.18 -11.92 8.15
CA LEU A 255 -16.98 -11.48 9.53
C LEU A 255 -17.36 -12.55 10.54
N LYS A 256 -18.49 -13.25 10.34
CA LYS A 256 -18.89 -14.40 11.16
C LYS A 256 -17.76 -15.43 11.24
N ASP A 257 -17.24 -15.85 10.09
CA ASP A 257 -16.14 -16.82 10.00
C ASP A 257 -14.88 -16.34 10.74
N LYS A 258 -14.51 -15.06 10.56
CA LYS A 258 -13.34 -14.49 11.25
C LYS A 258 -13.51 -14.45 12.77
N TYR A 259 -14.68 -14.03 13.26
CA TYR A 259 -14.97 -14.02 14.69
C TYR A 259 -14.95 -15.44 15.27
N THR A 260 -15.66 -16.39 14.64
CA THR A 260 -15.74 -17.78 15.12
C THR A 260 -14.37 -18.45 15.18
N LYS A 261 -13.58 -18.39 14.10
CA LYS A 261 -12.22 -18.98 14.09
C LYS A 261 -11.30 -18.38 15.13
N THR A 262 -11.43 -17.06 15.37
CA THR A 262 -10.61 -16.39 16.39
C THR A 262 -11.05 -16.84 17.79
N VAL A 263 -12.36 -16.92 18.06
CA VAL A 263 -12.90 -17.45 19.33
C VAL A 263 -12.39 -18.86 19.60
N GLU A 264 -12.47 -19.77 18.62
CA GLU A 264 -12.00 -21.16 18.77
C GLU A 264 -10.52 -21.20 19.16
N LYS A 265 -9.69 -20.38 18.51
CA LYS A 265 -8.25 -20.30 18.82
C LYS A 265 -8.00 -19.75 20.23
N LEU A 266 -8.71 -18.70 20.63
CA LEU A 266 -8.59 -18.11 21.97
C LEU A 266 -9.05 -19.08 23.05
N GLU A 267 -10.19 -19.75 22.87
CA GLU A 267 -10.72 -20.75 23.81
C GLU A 267 -9.77 -21.92 24.00
N GLN A 268 -9.19 -22.44 22.91
CA GLN A 268 -8.19 -23.49 22.99
C GLN A 268 -6.94 -23.05 23.77
N ALA A 269 -6.48 -21.81 23.57
CA ALA A 269 -5.27 -21.31 24.20
C ALA A 269 -5.40 -21.15 25.73
N ILE A 270 -6.59 -20.81 26.23
CA ILE A 270 -6.83 -20.60 27.67
C ILE A 270 -7.43 -21.82 28.38
N LYS A 271 -7.75 -22.90 27.66
CA LYS A 271 -8.47 -24.06 28.21
C LYS A 271 -7.71 -24.71 29.37
N GLY A 272 -8.34 -24.74 30.55
CA GLY A 272 -7.78 -25.37 31.75
C GLY A 272 -6.62 -24.60 32.38
N LYS A 273 -6.38 -23.34 31.96
CA LYS A 273 -5.33 -22.49 32.50
C LYS A 273 -5.90 -21.46 33.45
N ASN A 274 -5.24 -21.27 34.59
CA ASN A 274 -5.58 -20.23 35.56
C ASN A 274 -5.00 -18.85 35.18
N ASP A 275 -3.88 -18.87 34.44
CA ASP A 275 -3.29 -17.70 33.79
C ASP A 275 -2.51 -18.17 32.55
N ILE A 276 -2.16 -17.24 31.65
CA ILE A 276 -1.23 -17.47 30.54
C ILE A 276 -0.07 -16.49 30.65
N ASP A 277 1.12 -16.95 30.27
CA ASP A 277 2.26 -16.05 30.21
C ASP A 277 2.05 -14.98 29.14
N ASN A 278 2.82 -13.92 29.25
CA ASN A 278 2.67 -12.76 28.40
C ASN A 278 3.15 -13.00 26.95
N ASP A 279 4.05 -13.95 26.71
CA ASP A 279 4.46 -14.31 25.34
C ASP A 279 3.32 -15.02 24.61
N GLU A 280 2.61 -15.89 25.32
CA GLU A 280 1.38 -16.52 24.85
C GLU A 280 0.28 -15.46 24.64
N PHE A 281 0.04 -14.57 25.61
CA PHE A 281 -0.92 -13.49 25.46
C PHE A 281 -0.62 -12.60 24.25
N ASN A 282 0.64 -12.20 24.04
CA ASN A 282 1.02 -11.35 22.92
C ASN A 282 0.76 -12.01 21.56
N LYS A 283 0.99 -13.32 21.45
CA LYS A 283 0.62 -14.09 20.25
C LYS A 283 -0.89 -14.05 20.00
N LEU A 284 -1.69 -14.25 21.05
CA LEU A 284 -3.16 -14.16 20.95
C LEU A 284 -3.63 -12.74 20.63
N ASN A 285 -2.94 -11.72 21.13
CA ASN A 285 -3.28 -10.32 20.88
C ASN A 285 -3.08 -9.91 19.41
N VAL A 286 -2.13 -10.55 18.70
CA VAL A 286 -2.03 -10.42 17.24
C VAL A 286 -3.30 -10.94 16.56
N ASP A 287 -3.80 -12.11 16.96
CA ASP A 287 -5.03 -12.68 16.39
C ASP A 287 -6.25 -11.79 16.67
N ILE A 288 -6.37 -11.27 17.91
CA ILE A 288 -7.40 -10.31 18.32
C ILE A 288 -7.32 -9.06 17.45
N SER A 289 -6.12 -8.52 17.21
CA SER A 289 -5.93 -7.31 16.39
C SER A 289 -6.29 -7.54 14.92
N LEU A 290 -6.01 -8.73 14.38
CA LEU A 290 -6.37 -9.10 13.00
C LEU A 290 -7.89 -9.17 12.79
N VAL A 291 -8.69 -9.33 13.84
CA VAL A 291 -10.15 -9.22 13.75
C VAL A 291 -10.57 -7.78 13.42
N SER A 292 -10.00 -6.79 14.10
CA SER A 292 -10.28 -5.37 13.83
C SER A 292 -9.91 -4.97 12.40
N VAL A 293 -8.76 -5.45 11.91
CA VAL A 293 -8.34 -5.23 10.52
C VAL A 293 -9.32 -5.85 9.53
N ALA A 294 -9.74 -7.09 9.78
CA ALA A 294 -10.71 -7.78 8.94
C ALA A 294 -12.06 -7.05 8.92
N TYR A 295 -12.52 -6.59 10.08
CA TYR A 295 -13.72 -5.77 10.24
C TYR A 295 -13.64 -4.49 9.40
N ASP A 296 -12.60 -3.68 9.59
CA ASP A 296 -12.46 -2.42 8.86
C ASP A 296 -12.41 -2.63 7.34
N SER A 297 -11.70 -3.68 6.89
CA SER A 297 -11.61 -4.01 5.47
C SER A 297 -12.94 -4.43 4.85
N ALA A 298 -13.82 -5.06 5.63
CA ALA A 298 -15.09 -5.60 5.14
C ALA A 298 -16.24 -4.59 5.27
N VAL A 299 -16.28 -3.83 6.37
CA VAL A 299 -17.34 -2.86 6.67
C VAL A 299 -17.09 -1.51 6.00
N LYS A 300 -15.82 -1.14 5.79
CA LYS A 300 -15.43 0.10 5.10
C LYS A 300 -14.37 -0.17 4.03
N PRO A 301 -14.68 -1.00 3.02
CA PRO A 301 -13.74 -1.32 1.95
C PRO A 301 -13.24 -0.04 1.27
N LYS A 302 -11.94 -0.01 0.96
CA LYS A 302 -11.29 1.11 0.29
C LYS A 302 -10.76 0.67 -1.06
N VAL A 303 -10.99 1.50 -2.08
CA VAL A 303 -10.33 1.41 -3.39
C VAL A 303 -9.59 2.72 -3.61
N ASN A 304 -8.28 2.64 -3.88
CA ASN A 304 -7.40 3.81 -4.01
C ASN A 304 -7.49 4.78 -2.82
N GLY A 305 -7.58 4.23 -1.60
CA GLY A 305 -7.66 5.00 -0.35
C GLY A 305 -9.02 5.64 -0.04
N LYS A 306 -10.01 5.55 -0.94
CA LYS A 306 -11.37 6.06 -0.72
C LYS A 306 -12.31 4.95 -0.31
N VAL A 307 -13.12 5.19 0.72
CA VAL A 307 -14.18 4.27 1.16
C VAL A 307 -15.22 4.15 0.05
N THR A 308 -15.44 2.95 -0.47
CA THR A 308 -16.39 2.69 -1.55
C THR A 308 -17.80 2.40 -1.04
N THR A 309 -17.91 1.81 0.15
CA THR A 309 -19.18 1.53 0.82
C THR A 309 -18.95 1.57 2.33
N ASP A 310 -19.91 2.12 3.08
CA ASP A 310 -19.87 2.20 4.54
C ASP A 310 -21.02 1.37 5.11
N TYR A 311 -20.75 0.10 5.42
CA TYR A 311 -21.79 -0.85 5.86
C TYR A 311 -22.36 -0.51 7.23
N THR A 312 -21.75 0.40 8.01
CA THR A 312 -22.40 0.90 9.24
C THR A 312 -23.62 1.78 8.93
N LYS A 313 -23.79 2.20 7.67
CA LYS A 313 -24.94 2.98 7.19
C LYS A 313 -25.89 2.15 6.32
N ILE A 314 -25.69 0.84 6.24
CA ILE A 314 -26.37 -0.04 5.28
C ILE A 314 -27.89 0.00 5.41
N MET A 315 -28.42 0.19 6.62
CA MET A 315 -29.87 0.28 6.82
C MET A 315 -30.50 1.43 6.04
N LYS A 316 -29.80 2.57 5.92
CA LYS A 316 -30.29 3.71 5.14
C LYS A 316 -30.38 3.36 3.66
N ASP A 317 -29.45 2.58 3.14
CA ASP A 317 -29.42 2.19 1.74
C ASP A 317 -30.41 1.07 1.45
N LEU A 318 -30.53 0.09 2.35
CA LEU A 318 -31.51 -0.99 2.26
C LEU A 318 -32.95 -0.45 2.20
N LYS A 319 -33.29 0.53 3.05
CA LYS A 319 -34.62 1.14 3.08
C LYS A 319 -35.01 1.92 1.81
N LYS A 320 -34.04 2.30 0.98
CA LYS A 320 -34.36 2.97 -0.31
C LYS A 320 -34.90 1.97 -1.34
N VAL A 321 -34.52 0.71 -1.20
CA VAL A 321 -34.71 -0.32 -2.24
C VAL A 321 -35.53 -1.52 -1.79
N ALA A 322 -35.75 -1.66 -0.49
CA ALA A 322 -36.37 -2.83 0.11
C ALA A 322 -37.37 -2.46 1.21
N LYS A 323 -38.28 -3.40 1.47
CA LYS A 323 -39.23 -3.38 2.58
C LYS A 323 -39.19 -4.72 3.33
N PRO A 324 -39.64 -4.78 4.59
CA PRO A 324 -39.91 -6.05 5.26
C PRO A 324 -40.93 -6.88 4.48
N LYS A 325 -40.72 -8.20 4.42
CA LYS A 325 -41.74 -9.14 3.93
C LYS A 325 -42.97 -9.12 4.83
N ASP A 326 -44.13 -9.41 4.26
CA ASP A 326 -45.41 -9.46 4.97
C ASP A 326 -45.29 -10.24 6.30
N GLY A 327 -45.75 -9.61 7.38
CA GLY A 327 -45.69 -10.15 8.74
C GLY A 327 -44.39 -9.87 9.52
N SER A 328 -43.35 -9.31 8.89
CA SER A 328 -42.10 -8.95 9.60
C SER A 328 -42.10 -7.48 10.04
N LYS A 329 -41.71 -7.22 11.30
CA LYS A 329 -41.51 -5.86 11.81
C LYS A 329 -40.06 -5.44 11.62
N GLU A 330 -39.84 -4.26 11.04
CA GLU A 330 -38.50 -3.74 10.73
C GLU A 330 -37.55 -3.76 11.94
N ALA A 331 -38.04 -3.36 13.12
CA ALA A 331 -37.26 -3.33 14.36
C ALA A 331 -36.68 -4.70 14.76
N GLU A 332 -37.33 -5.79 14.35
CA GLU A 332 -36.95 -7.17 14.67
C GLU A 332 -36.03 -7.78 13.61
N ILE A 333 -35.87 -7.12 12.46
CA ILE A 333 -35.12 -7.63 11.30
C ILE A 333 -34.06 -6.64 10.80
N SER A 334 -33.57 -5.78 11.68
CA SER A 334 -32.52 -4.81 11.36
C SER A 334 -31.21 -5.51 10.97
N ILE A 335 -30.46 -4.86 10.10
CA ILE A 335 -29.11 -5.25 9.67
C ILE A 335 -28.13 -4.28 10.33
N ASP A 336 -27.22 -4.79 11.14
CA ASP A 336 -26.30 -3.95 11.89
C ASP A 336 -24.86 -4.46 11.82
N PHE A 337 -23.98 -3.62 11.27
CA PHE A 337 -22.54 -3.88 11.18
C PHE A 337 -21.73 -3.02 12.16
N SER A 338 -22.34 -2.37 13.16
CA SER A 338 -21.60 -1.62 14.18
C SER A 338 -20.86 -2.53 15.16
N ASN A 339 -19.70 -2.06 15.65
CA ASN A 339 -18.98 -2.65 16.78
C ASN A 339 -19.40 -1.99 18.08
#